data_AF-A0A3M1AZM2-F1
#
_entry.id   AF-A0A3M1AZM2-F1
#
_cell.length_a   1.000
_cell.length_b   1.000
_cell.length_c   1.000
_cell.angle_alpha   90.00
_cell.angle_beta   90.00
_cell.angle_gamma   90.00
#
_symmetry.space_group_name_H-M   'P 1'
#
loop_
_entity.id
_entity.type
_entity.pdbx_description
1 polymer ?
#
loop_
_entity_poly.entity_id
_entity_poly.type
_entity_poly.pdbx_seq_one_letter_code
_entity_poly.pdbx_strand_id
1 'polypeptide(L)'
;WRSRRELFWTAFVFFVVNTWVVASWDIWWYGGAFGQRAMIQSYVLLAFPMAAFFQWAFRRKWVAIPVAAVVAAGIFLNQFQVWQAHNGPFEADAMNKAYYWRIFLKTEKNPYDRFLLDNTEVPPPGLVPADTLLFEDFENFADTNSLKIGVAHSGNRSLFLPATEGGSAAVNLPKGENLSPGDWLQFSAWFYGPVKEWEPWWMPQFVVWLEKDGQPVDQRMIRPFRVVGDNEWRQAALYFKLPNLDFDGFRIFLLNPRSKVTLHMDDLMVVKLVAGGSPSTRGRL
;
A
#
# COMPACT_ATOMS: atom_id res chain seq x y z
N TRP A 1 -16.08 -27.90 -29.03
CA TRP A 1 -16.97 -28.86 -28.33
C TRP A 1 -17.65 -29.88 -29.27
N ARG A 2 -18.15 -29.49 -30.47
CA ARG A 2 -18.90 -30.42 -31.36
C ARG A 2 -18.09 -31.41 -32.22
N SER A 3 -16.75 -31.34 -32.26
CA SER A 3 -15.92 -32.19 -33.15
C SER A 3 -15.05 -33.22 -32.42
N ARG A 4 -14.47 -32.90 -31.25
CA ARG A 4 -13.71 -33.85 -30.40
C ARG A 4 -13.85 -33.51 -28.91
N ARG A 5 -14.80 -34.15 -28.23
CA ARG A 5 -15.19 -33.86 -26.85
C ARG A 5 -14.18 -34.39 -25.82
N GLU A 6 -13.45 -35.45 -26.16
CA GLU A 6 -12.40 -36.06 -25.33
C GLU A 6 -11.21 -35.13 -25.15
N LEU A 7 -10.71 -34.52 -26.23
CA LEU A 7 -9.59 -33.57 -26.18
C LEU A 7 -9.87 -32.37 -25.27
N PHE A 8 -11.13 -31.94 -25.19
CA PHE A 8 -11.52 -30.87 -24.28
C PHE A 8 -11.35 -31.28 -22.83
N TRP A 9 -11.87 -32.46 -22.45
CA TRP A 9 -11.76 -32.94 -21.07
C TRP A 9 -10.31 -33.22 -20.68
N THR A 10 -9.50 -33.78 -21.57
CA THR A 10 -8.07 -33.98 -21.31
C THR A 10 -7.36 -32.64 -21.05
N ALA A 11 -7.57 -31.65 -21.91
CA ALA A 11 -6.94 -30.33 -21.74
C ALA A 11 -7.46 -29.59 -20.49
N PHE A 12 -8.76 -29.71 -20.20
CA PHE A 12 -9.38 -29.07 -19.04
C PHE A 12 -8.92 -29.69 -17.71
N VAL A 13 -8.92 -31.01 -17.62
CA VAL A 13 -8.42 -31.73 -16.43
C VAL A 13 -6.94 -31.43 -16.24
N PHE A 14 -6.13 -31.48 -17.30
CA PHE A 14 -4.73 -31.07 -17.22
C PHE A 14 -4.59 -29.64 -16.70
N PHE A 15 -5.34 -28.68 -17.26
CA PHE A 15 -5.28 -27.28 -16.82
C PHE A 15 -5.59 -27.12 -15.34
N VAL A 16 -6.67 -27.73 -14.85
CA VAL A 16 -7.08 -27.65 -13.45
C VAL A 16 -6.04 -28.28 -12.52
N VAL A 17 -5.61 -29.51 -12.82
CA VAL A 17 -4.65 -30.24 -12.00
C VAL A 17 -3.29 -29.54 -12.01
N ASN A 18 -2.79 -29.14 -13.18
CA ASN A 18 -1.52 -28.44 -13.32
C ASN A 18 -1.54 -27.09 -12.56
N THR A 19 -2.62 -26.32 -12.70
CA THR A 19 -2.77 -25.05 -11.99
C THR A 19 -2.80 -25.27 -10.48
N TRP A 20 -3.51 -26.29 -10.01
CA TRP A 20 -3.56 -26.63 -8.59
C TRP A 20 -2.18 -27.02 -8.05
N VAL A 21 -1.43 -27.88 -8.75
CA VAL A 21 -0.08 -28.28 -8.34
C VAL A 21 0.86 -27.08 -8.26
N VAL A 22 0.84 -26.22 -9.29
CA VAL A 22 1.67 -25.01 -9.33
C VAL A 22 1.29 -24.00 -8.24
N ALA A 23 -0.01 -23.82 -7.96
CA ALA A 23 -0.48 -22.89 -6.94
C ALA A 23 -0.36 -23.41 -5.50
N SER A 24 -0.26 -24.73 -5.33
CA SER A 24 -0.15 -25.38 -4.01
C SER A 24 1.30 -25.54 -3.53
N TRP A 25 2.26 -25.02 -4.29
CA TRP A 25 3.66 -24.95 -3.88
C TRP A 25 3.87 -23.86 -2.83
N ASP A 26 4.79 -24.09 -1.89
CA ASP A 26 5.11 -23.15 -0.79
C ASP A 26 5.51 -21.75 -1.31
N ILE A 27 6.20 -21.72 -2.45
CA ILE A 27 6.58 -20.50 -3.18
C ILE A 27 5.66 -20.32 -4.41
N TRP A 28 4.36 -20.16 -4.18
CA TRP A 28 3.36 -20.00 -5.24
C TRP A 28 3.52 -18.71 -6.07
N TRP A 29 4.16 -17.70 -5.48
CA TRP A 29 4.42 -16.39 -6.08
C TRP A 29 5.57 -16.42 -7.09
N TYR A 30 6.43 -17.44 -7.12
CA TYR A 30 7.50 -17.61 -8.12
C TYR A 30 8.33 -16.34 -8.42
N GLY A 31 8.55 -15.47 -7.42
CA GLY A 31 9.23 -14.18 -7.59
C GLY A 31 8.37 -13.12 -8.30
N GLY A 32 7.21 -12.80 -7.72
CA GLY A 32 6.38 -11.66 -8.13
C GLY A 32 5.19 -11.98 -9.02
N ALA A 33 4.94 -13.27 -9.29
CA ALA A 33 3.83 -13.89 -10.03
C ALA A 33 3.58 -13.37 -11.45
N PHE A 34 4.18 -12.24 -11.83
CA PHE A 34 3.98 -11.55 -13.08
C PHE A 34 4.67 -12.33 -14.21
N GLY A 35 3.88 -13.00 -15.03
CA GLY A 35 4.34 -13.89 -16.10
C GLY A 35 4.63 -15.34 -15.68
N GLN A 36 4.42 -15.69 -14.39
CA GLN A 36 4.55 -17.03 -13.77
C GLN A 36 5.21 -18.13 -14.63
N ARG A 37 6.54 -18.23 -14.55
CA ARG A 37 7.37 -19.14 -15.39
C ARG A 37 6.97 -20.62 -15.29
N ALA A 38 6.39 -21.04 -14.18
CA ALA A 38 5.90 -22.40 -13.97
C ALA A 38 4.83 -22.83 -15.00
N MET A 39 4.13 -21.87 -15.62
CA MET A 39 3.07 -22.16 -16.61
C MET A 39 3.59 -22.31 -18.05
N ILE A 40 4.88 -22.03 -18.31
CA ILE A 40 5.43 -22.00 -19.68
C ILE A 40 5.24 -23.34 -20.40
N GLN A 41 5.47 -24.46 -19.71
CA GLN A 41 5.32 -25.80 -20.29
C GLN A 41 3.86 -26.11 -20.63
N SER A 42 2.92 -25.55 -19.86
CA SER A 42 1.48 -25.73 -20.06
C SER A 42 0.96 -25.00 -21.30
N TYR A 43 1.68 -23.98 -21.80
CA TYR A 43 1.27 -23.20 -22.97
C TYR A 43 1.11 -24.05 -24.23
N VAL A 44 1.94 -25.08 -24.41
CA VAL A 44 1.87 -25.98 -25.56
C VAL A 44 0.52 -26.72 -25.60
N LEU A 45 0.07 -27.23 -24.44
CA LEU A 45 -1.21 -27.93 -24.37
C LEU A 45 -2.40 -26.95 -24.45
N LEU A 46 -2.27 -25.78 -23.84
CA LEU A 46 -3.30 -24.73 -23.85
C LEU A 46 -3.44 -24.03 -25.22
N ALA A 47 -2.45 -24.16 -26.10
CA ALA A 47 -2.52 -23.63 -27.47
C ALA A 47 -3.64 -24.29 -28.29
N PHE A 48 -3.94 -25.57 -28.09
CA PHE A 48 -4.99 -26.29 -28.82
C PHE A 48 -6.41 -25.76 -28.54
N PRO A 49 -6.88 -25.65 -27.28
CA PRO A 49 -8.18 -25.06 -26.99
C PRO A 49 -8.24 -23.58 -27.41
N MET A 50 -7.13 -22.84 -27.30
CA MET A 50 -7.04 -21.46 -27.76
C MET A 50 -7.19 -21.33 -29.29
N ALA A 51 -6.51 -22.17 -30.07
CA ALA A 51 -6.67 -22.20 -31.53
C ALA A 51 -8.10 -22.58 -31.95
N ALA A 52 -8.72 -23.55 -31.27
CA ALA A 52 -10.11 -23.91 -31.53
C ALA A 52 -11.08 -22.76 -31.22
N PHE A 53 -10.81 -21.99 -30.16
CA PHE A 53 -11.56 -20.78 -29.83
C PHE A 53 -11.42 -19.70 -30.91
N PHE A 54 -10.20 -19.38 -31.34
CA PHE A 54 -9.97 -18.40 -32.40
C PHE A 54 -10.58 -18.83 -33.74
N GLN A 55 -10.50 -20.11 -34.09
CA GLN A 55 -11.13 -20.64 -35.30
C GLN A 55 -12.66 -20.44 -35.27
N TRP A 56 -13.30 -20.62 -34.11
CA TRP A 56 -14.72 -20.38 -33.95
C TRP A 56 -15.05 -18.87 -33.98
N ALA A 57 -14.29 -18.05 -33.27
CA ALA A 57 -14.51 -16.61 -33.15
C ALA A 57 -14.36 -15.89 -34.51
N PHE A 58 -13.31 -16.23 -35.28
CA PHE A 58 -13.02 -15.57 -36.55
C PHE A 58 -13.92 -15.99 -37.71
N ARG A 59 -14.78 -17.00 -37.55
CA ARG A 59 -15.83 -17.32 -38.54
C ARG A 59 -16.96 -16.29 -38.58
N ARG A 60 -17.11 -15.46 -37.54
CA ARG A 60 -18.21 -14.49 -37.41
C ARG A 60 -17.63 -13.10 -37.22
N LYS A 61 -17.73 -12.23 -38.22
CA LYS A 61 -17.10 -10.89 -38.17
C LYS A 61 -17.49 -10.08 -36.92
N TRP A 62 -18.74 -10.19 -36.45
CA TRP A 62 -19.21 -9.51 -35.24
C TRP A 62 -18.63 -10.06 -33.93
N VAL A 63 -18.10 -11.29 -33.91
CA VAL A 63 -17.35 -11.87 -32.78
C VAL A 63 -15.85 -11.64 -32.96
N ALA A 64 -15.37 -11.72 -34.20
CA ALA A 64 -13.97 -11.56 -34.57
C ALA A 64 -13.39 -10.22 -34.11
N ILE A 65 -14.09 -9.11 -34.39
CA ILE A 65 -13.64 -7.75 -34.06
C ILE A 65 -13.46 -7.55 -32.55
N PRO A 66 -14.46 -7.79 -31.69
CA PRO A 66 -14.28 -7.62 -30.25
C PRO A 66 -13.24 -8.59 -29.67
N VAL A 67 -13.16 -9.83 -30.16
CA VAL A 67 -12.13 -10.78 -29.72
C VAL A 67 -10.73 -10.29 -30.09
N ALA A 68 -10.53 -9.82 -31.32
CA ALA A 68 -9.24 -9.26 -31.76
C ALA A 68 -8.87 -8.01 -30.95
N ALA A 69 -9.84 -7.13 -30.65
CA ALA A 69 -9.63 -5.96 -29.82
C ALA A 69 -9.20 -6.33 -28.39
N VAL A 70 -9.86 -7.31 -27.76
CA VAL A 70 -9.49 -7.81 -26.42
C VAL A 70 -8.10 -8.44 -26.42
N VAL A 71 -7.76 -9.24 -27.44
CA VAL A 71 -6.42 -9.82 -27.57
C VAL A 71 -5.36 -8.73 -27.74
N ALA A 72 -5.60 -7.75 -28.62
CA ALA A 72 -4.70 -6.63 -28.83
C ALA A 72 -4.53 -5.79 -27.55
N ALA A 73 -5.62 -5.51 -26.84
CA ALA A 73 -5.59 -4.81 -25.56
C ALA A 73 -4.83 -5.61 -24.49
N GLY A 74 -4.99 -6.93 -24.44
CA GLY A 74 -4.27 -7.81 -23.53
C GLY A 74 -2.77 -7.86 -23.82
N ILE A 75 -2.38 -7.93 -25.11
CA ILE A 75 -0.97 -7.85 -25.52
C ILE A 75 -0.40 -6.48 -25.14
N PHE A 76 -1.08 -5.39 -25.49
CA PHE A 76 -0.66 -4.04 -25.13
C PHE A 76 -0.48 -3.91 -23.61
N LEU A 77 -1.48 -4.31 -22.83
CA LEU A 77 -1.45 -4.22 -21.38
C LEU A 77 -0.30 -5.04 -20.78
N ASN A 78 -0.08 -6.26 -21.29
CA ASN A 78 1.04 -7.10 -20.85
C ASN A 78 2.39 -6.42 -21.12
N GLN A 79 2.63 -5.96 -22.36
CA GLN A 79 3.87 -5.29 -22.71
C GLN A 79 4.07 -3.99 -21.92
N PHE A 80 3.00 -3.22 -21.74
CA PHE A 80 3.03 -1.99 -20.96
C PHE A 80 3.36 -2.26 -19.49
N GLN A 81 2.77 -3.27 -18.87
CA GLN A 81 3.06 -3.64 -17.49
C GLN A 81 4.47 -4.23 -17.31
N VAL A 82 4.98 -4.99 -18.30
CA VAL A 82 6.40 -5.41 -18.32
C VAL A 82 7.32 -4.19 -18.32
N TRP A 83 6.99 -3.17 -19.13
CA TRP A 83 7.73 -1.91 -19.12
C TRP A 83 7.59 -1.18 -17.78
N GLN A 84 6.40 -1.12 -17.19
CA GLN A 84 6.17 -0.51 -15.87
C GLN A 84 6.94 -1.24 -14.75
N ALA A 85 7.14 -2.55 -14.85
CA ALA A 85 7.88 -3.33 -13.86
C ALA A 85 9.38 -3.00 -13.85
N HIS A 86 9.96 -2.71 -15.03
CA HIS A 86 11.37 -2.35 -15.14
C HIS A 86 11.61 -0.85 -14.93
N ASN A 87 10.79 0.00 -15.53
CA ASN A 87 11.03 1.43 -15.64
C ASN A 87 9.99 2.29 -14.93
N GLY A 88 8.87 1.71 -14.50
CA GLY A 88 7.72 2.41 -13.95
C GLY A 88 7.47 2.11 -12.48
N PRO A 89 6.24 2.37 -12.01
CA PRO A 89 5.85 2.22 -10.61
C PRO A 89 5.39 0.79 -10.25
N PHE A 90 5.42 -0.17 -11.17
CA PHE A 90 4.85 -1.49 -10.91
C PHE A 90 5.77 -2.34 -10.02
N GLU A 91 5.27 -2.77 -8.86
CA GLU A 91 5.98 -3.66 -7.93
C GLU A 91 5.45 -5.10 -8.07
N ALA A 92 6.26 -6.01 -8.61
CA ALA A 92 5.83 -7.38 -8.88
C ALA A 92 5.45 -8.16 -7.60
N ASP A 93 6.19 -7.96 -6.50
CA ASP A 93 6.08 -8.80 -5.31
C ASP A 93 5.01 -8.35 -4.29
N ALA A 94 4.62 -7.06 -4.30
CA ALA A 94 3.80 -6.47 -3.25
C ALA A 94 2.46 -5.90 -3.75
N MET A 95 2.14 -6.07 -5.03
CA MET A 95 0.99 -5.46 -5.67
C MET A 95 -0.33 -5.79 -4.94
N ASN A 96 -1.13 -4.76 -4.68
CA ASN A 96 -2.50 -4.93 -4.20
C ASN A 96 -3.49 -4.15 -5.08
N LYS A 97 -4.80 -4.36 -4.85
CA LYS A 97 -5.85 -3.75 -5.65
C LYS A 97 -5.78 -2.21 -5.64
N ALA A 98 -5.58 -1.59 -4.49
CA ALA A 98 -5.57 -0.14 -4.35
C ALA A 98 -4.40 0.49 -5.12
N TYR A 99 -3.19 -0.05 -4.92
CA TYR A 99 -1.99 0.40 -5.62
C TYR A 99 -2.09 0.15 -7.13
N TYR A 100 -2.56 -1.03 -7.56
CA TYR A 100 -2.72 -1.38 -8.97
C TYR A 100 -3.58 -0.35 -9.72
N TRP A 101 -4.75 -0.01 -9.19
CA TRP A 101 -5.64 0.99 -9.80
C TRP A 101 -5.04 2.39 -9.76
N ARG A 102 -4.27 2.71 -8.71
CA ARG A 102 -3.58 4.00 -8.62
C ARG A 102 -2.54 4.19 -9.73
N ILE A 103 -1.85 3.12 -10.12
CA ILE A 103 -0.77 3.16 -11.12
C ILE A 103 -1.21 2.69 -12.52
N PHE A 104 -2.48 2.32 -12.70
CA PHE A 104 -2.98 1.75 -13.94
C PHE A 104 -2.71 2.71 -15.11
N LEU A 105 -1.98 2.23 -16.11
CA LEU A 105 -1.55 3.00 -17.29
C LEU A 105 -0.71 4.26 -17.00
N LYS A 106 -0.15 4.42 -15.79
CA LYS A 106 0.76 5.52 -15.45
C LYS A 106 2.21 5.21 -15.82
N THR A 107 2.90 6.21 -16.34
CA THR A 107 4.32 6.13 -16.68
C THR A 107 5.22 6.69 -15.59
N GLU A 108 4.76 7.72 -14.88
CA GLU A 108 5.52 8.42 -13.85
C GLU A 108 5.52 7.68 -12.52
N LYS A 109 6.66 7.74 -11.83
CA LYS A 109 6.82 7.21 -10.47
C LYS A 109 6.57 8.31 -9.46
N ASN A 110 5.40 8.28 -8.82
CA ASN A 110 5.20 9.04 -7.59
C ASN A 110 5.56 8.14 -6.39
N PRO A 111 6.63 8.42 -5.63
CA PRO A 111 7.05 7.56 -4.53
C PRO A 111 5.96 7.45 -3.44
N TYR A 112 5.15 8.48 -3.25
CA TYR A 112 4.08 8.49 -2.25
C TYR A 112 2.94 7.51 -2.56
N ASP A 113 2.74 7.17 -3.84
CA ASP A 113 1.73 6.17 -4.21
C ASP A 113 2.07 4.80 -3.59
N ARG A 114 3.36 4.52 -3.28
CA ARG A 114 3.80 3.26 -2.66
C ARG A 114 3.25 3.04 -1.26
N PHE A 115 2.79 4.08 -0.56
CA PHE A 115 2.12 3.89 0.74
C PHE A 115 0.82 3.09 0.62
N LEU A 116 0.20 3.05 -0.58
CA LEU A 116 -0.97 2.21 -0.83
C LEU A 116 -0.66 0.71 -0.78
N LEU A 117 0.61 0.32 -0.84
CA LEU A 117 1.05 -1.06 -0.64
C LEU A 117 0.90 -1.49 0.83
N ASP A 118 0.94 -0.53 1.77
CA ASP A 118 0.79 -0.78 3.21
C ASP A 118 -0.64 -0.47 3.68
N ASN A 119 -1.16 0.69 3.29
CA ASN A 119 -2.47 1.17 3.69
C ASN A 119 -3.33 1.47 2.46
N THR A 120 -4.33 0.63 2.23
CA THR A 120 -5.20 0.74 1.05
C THR A 120 -6.24 1.86 1.12
N GLU A 121 -6.32 2.57 2.24
CA GLU A 121 -7.28 3.64 2.44
C GLU A 121 -6.86 4.94 1.75
N VAL A 122 -7.74 5.43 0.87
CA VAL A 122 -7.56 6.69 0.14
C VAL A 122 -8.71 7.63 0.48
N PRO A 123 -8.43 8.82 1.06
CA PRO A 123 -9.46 9.82 1.29
C PRO A 123 -10.16 10.19 -0.02
N PRO A 124 -11.49 10.41 -0.02
CA PRO A 124 -12.19 10.98 -1.16
C PRO A 124 -11.54 12.30 -1.61
N PRO A 125 -11.53 12.58 -2.93
CA PRO A 125 -11.02 13.85 -3.44
C PRO A 125 -11.83 15.03 -2.87
N GLY A 126 -11.14 16.13 -2.58
CA GLY A 126 -11.75 17.36 -2.04
C GLY A 126 -11.78 17.46 -0.52
N LEU A 127 -11.29 16.45 0.20
CA LEU A 127 -11.02 16.58 1.63
C LEU A 127 -9.76 17.41 1.88
N VAL A 128 -9.81 18.33 2.84
CA VAL A 128 -8.70 19.19 3.26
C VAL A 128 -8.52 19.12 4.78
N PRO A 129 -7.28 19.29 5.30
CA PRO A 129 -7.06 19.47 6.74
C PRO A 129 -7.84 20.68 7.27
N ALA A 130 -8.59 20.50 8.37
CA ALA A 130 -9.30 21.59 9.02
C ALA A 130 -9.00 21.72 10.51
N ASP A 131 -9.04 20.61 11.25
CA ASP A 131 -8.83 20.63 12.70
C ASP A 131 -7.55 19.88 13.06
N THR A 132 -6.58 20.57 13.65
CA THR A 132 -5.41 19.93 14.26
C THR A 132 -5.81 19.33 15.60
N LEU A 133 -5.77 18.01 15.69
CA LEU A 133 -6.11 17.24 16.88
C LEU A 133 -4.90 17.06 17.80
N LEU A 134 -3.71 16.96 17.21
CA LEU A 134 -2.45 16.78 17.91
C LEU A 134 -1.31 17.39 17.09
N PHE A 135 -0.39 18.05 17.78
CA PHE A 135 0.93 18.38 17.28
C PHE A 135 1.96 18.06 18.37
N GLU A 136 2.99 17.29 18.02
CA GLU A 136 4.07 16.87 18.91
C GLU A 136 5.41 17.06 18.20
N ASP A 137 6.21 18.00 18.70
CA ASP A 137 7.56 18.34 18.22
C ASP A 137 8.67 17.64 19.03
N PHE A 138 8.30 16.81 20.00
CA PHE A 138 9.19 16.02 20.85
C PHE A 138 10.17 16.83 21.73
N GLU A 139 10.04 18.14 21.83
CA GLU A 139 10.94 18.96 22.64
C GLU A 139 10.72 18.73 24.14
N ASN A 140 9.46 18.57 24.54
CA ASN A 140 9.02 18.37 25.93
C ASN A 140 8.39 16.99 26.19
N PHE A 141 8.71 16.01 25.35
CA PHE A 141 8.13 14.68 25.45
C PHE A 141 8.56 13.95 26.73
N ALA A 142 7.60 13.31 27.40
CA ALA A 142 7.79 12.75 28.73
C ALA A 142 8.82 11.61 28.79
N ASP A 143 8.85 10.73 27.78
CA ASP A 143 9.84 9.66 27.70
C ASP A 143 11.11 10.12 26.98
N THR A 144 12.02 10.69 27.77
CA THR A 144 13.31 11.19 27.28
C THR A 144 14.27 10.09 26.81
N ASN A 145 14.09 8.82 27.22
CA ASN A 145 14.96 7.71 26.78
C ASN A 145 14.69 7.33 25.33
N SER A 146 13.48 7.62 24.84
CA SER A 146 13.07 7.37 23.46
C SER A 146 13.40 8.53 22.51
N LEU A 147 14.16 9.54 22.95
CA LEU A 147 14.51 10.71 22.14
C LEU A 147 15.97 10.70 21.70
N LYS A 148 16.25 11.32 20.55
CA LYS A 148 17.61 11.67 20.14
C LYS A 148 17.79 13.18 20.12
N ILE A 149 18.86 13.65 20.75
CA ILE A 149 19.28 15.07 20.72
C ILE A 149 20.22 15.32 19.52
N GLY A 150 20.04 16.45 18.84
CA GLY A 150 20.89 16.91 17.74
C GLY A 150 20.58 16.28 16.38
N VAL A 151 19.56 15.43 16.31
CA VAL A 151 19.01 14.89 15.05
C VAL A 151 17.51 15.14 15.10
N ALA A 152 17.08 16.24 14.50
CA ALA A 152 15.68 16.66 14.48
C ALA A 152 15.41 17.40 13.15
N HIS A 153 14.16 17.40 12.73
CA HIS A 153 13.69 18.19 11.61
C HIS A 153 13.43 19.63 12.06
N SER A 154 12.76 19.79 13.20
CA SER A 154 12.58 21.07 13.89
C SER A 154 13.13 20.98 15.32
N GLY A 155 13.46 22.11 15.93
CA GLY A 155 14.02 22.09 17.29
C GLY A 155 15.36 21.36 17.40
N ASN A 156 15.50 20.49 18.40
CA ASN A 156 16.72 19.78 18.76
C ASN A 156 16.49 18.31 19.16
N ARG A 157 15.24 17.84 19.26
CA ARG A 157 14.89 16.48 19.67
C ARG A 157 13.98 15.83 18.65
N SER A 158 14.14 14.52 18.47
CA SER A 158 13.20 13.69 17.69
C SER A 158 12.95 12.37 18.40
N LEU A 159 11.81 11.75 18.11
CA LEU A 159 11.53 10.39 18.56
C LEU A 159 12.46 9.41 17.82
N PHE A 160 13.14 8.56 18.59
CA PHE A 160 14.15 7.65 18.10
C PHE A 160 13.69 6.20 18.15
N LEU A 161 13.80 5.52 17.03
CA LEU A 161 13.65 4.08 16.92
C LEU A 161 15.03 3.43 16.74
N PRO A 162 15.48 2.60 17.71
CA PRO A 162 16.77 1.94 17.64
C PRO A 162 16.81 0.82 16.58
N ALA A 163 18.03 0.43 16.22
CA ALA A 163 18.33 -0.69 15.30
C ALA A 163 18.15 -2.08 15.97
N THR A 164 17.12 -2.21 16.80
CA THR A 164 16.75 -3.43 17.52
C THR A 164 15.27 -3.66 17.36
N GLU A 165 14.85 -4.94 17.40
CA GLU A 165 13.44 -5.29 17.39
C GLU A 165 12.71 -4.68 18.59
N GLY A 166 11.54 -4.09 18.35
CA GLY A 166 10.75 -3.40 19.36
C GLY A 166 10.11 -2.12 18.85
N GLY A 167 9.45 -1.39 19.76
CA GLY A 167 8.81 -0.12 19.46
C GLY A 167 9.50 1.07 20.11
N SER A 168 9.26 2.26 19.58
CA SER A 168 9.53 3.52 20.29
C SER A 168 8.53 3.74 21.42
N ALA A 169 8.73 4.79 22.23
CA ALA A 169 7.63 5.37 22.99
C ALA A 169 6.44 5.72 22.08
N ALA A 170 5.25 5.69 22.68
CA ALA A 170 4.01 6.00 21.98
C ALA A 170 3.46 7.37 22.37
N VAL A 171 2.92 8.07 21.38
CA VAL A 171 2.13 9.28 21.57
C VAL A 171 0.67 8.87 21.61
N ASN A 172 -0.04 9.27 22.67
CA ASN A 172 -1.43 8.92 22.88
C ASN A 172 -2.33 10.11 22.53
N LEU A 173 -3.37 9.85 21.74
CA LEU A 173 -4.40 10.82 21.40
C LEU A 173 -5.76 10.29 21.87
N PRO A 174 -6.33 10.81 22.97
CA PRO A 174 -7.67 10.43 23.41
C PRO A 174 -8.73 10.72 22.34
N LYS A 175 -9.80 9.92 22.33
CA LYS A 175 -10.96 10.14 21.45
C LYS A 175 -11.63 11.45 21.85
N GLY A 176 -11.38 12.51 21.08
CA GLY A 176 -12.07 13.79 21.22
C GLY A 176 -13.56 13.68 20.90
N GLU A 177 -14.38 14.57 21.47
CA GLU A 177 -15.84 14.56 21.31
C GLU A 177 -16.30 14.77 19.85
N ASN A 178 -15.47 15.42 19.02
CA ASN A 178 -15.79 15.77 17.63
C ASN A 178 -15.43 14.69 16.59
N LEU A 179 -15.13 13.47 17.02
CA LEU A 179 -14.79 12.34 16.14
C LEU A 179 -15.96 11.38 15.99
N SER A 180 -16.42 11.20 14.75
CA SER A 180 -17.52 10.31 14.40
C SER A 180 -17.09 9.23 13.41
N PRO A 181 -17.74 8.04 13.42
CA PRO A 181 -17.51 7.02 12.40
C PRO A 181 -17.66 7.59 10.98
N GLY A 182 -16.72 7.26 10.11
CA GLY A 182 -16.66 7.75 8.73
C GLY A 182 -15.83 9.01 8.51
N ASP A 183 -15.46 9.73 9.56
CA ASP A 183 -14.49 10.83 9.49
C ASP A 183 -13.14 10.31 9.01
N TRP A 184 -12.42 11.18 8.30
CA TRP A 184 -11.07 10.88 7.82
C TRP A 184 -10.05 11.63 8.66
N LEU A 185 -9.04 10.91 9.12
CA LEU A 185 -7.89 11.45 9.81
C LEU A 185 -6.64 11.27 8.98
N GLN A 186 -5.73 12.24 9.09
CA GLN A 186 -4.39 12.16 8.54
C GLN A 186 -3.38 12.25 9.69
N PHE A 187 -2.53 11.25 9.77
CA PHE A 187 -1.39 11.18 10.69
C PHE A 187 -0.14 11.40 9.85
N SER A 188 0.53 12.54 10.02
CA SER A 188 1.73 12.88 9.27
C SER A 188 2.87 13.21 10.20
N ALA A 189 4.09 12.82 9.83
CA ALA A 189 5.29 13.20 10.53
C ALA A 189 6.45 13.30 9.55
N TRP A 190 7.52 13.96 9.97
CA TRP A 190 8.80 13.95 9.29
C TRP A 190 9.61 12.74 9.74
N PHE A 191 10.24 12.05 8.80
CA PHE A 191 11.02 10.85 9.07
C PHE A 191 12.42 10.98 8.51
N TYR A 192 13.40 10.47 9.24
CA TYR A 192 14.81 10.45 8.83
C TYR A 192 15.48 9.15 9.21
N GLY A 193 16.24 8.58 8.27
CA GLY A 193 17.10 7.43 8.52
C GLY A 193 18.48 7.69 7.91
N PRO A 194 19.59 7.48 8.65
CA PRO A 194 20.93 7.57 8.07
C PRO A 194 21.15 6.57 6.93
N VAL A 195 20.51 5.40 7.05
CA VAL A 195 20.53 4.32 6.07
C VAL A 195 19.11 3.81 5.89
N LYS A 196 18.68 3.69 4.65
CA LYS A 196 17.39 3.16 4.24
C LYS A 196 17.38 1.63 4.34
N GLU A 197 16.35 1.10 4.97
CA GLU A 197 16.02 -0.33 4.87
C GLU A 197 15.35 -0.61 3.53
N TRP A 198 15.94 -1.49 2.73
CA TRP A 198 15.44 -1.84 1.41
C TRP A 198 14.50 -3.05 1.44
N GLU A 199 14.64 -3.91 2.44
CA GLU A 199 13.83 -5.12 2.60
C GLU A 199 12.45 -4.77 3.19
N PRO A 200 11.34 -4.79 2.41
CA PRO A 200 10.03 -4.36 2.90
C PRO A 200 9.54 -5.11 4.14
N TRP A 201 9.95 -6.37 4.32
CA TRP A 201 9.59 -7.15 5.49
C TRP A 201 10.28 -6.66 6.77
N TRP A 202 11.41 -5.96 6.65
CA TRP A 202 12.21 -5.49 7.77
C TRP A 202 12.04 -4.00 8.02
N MET A 203 11.57 -3.25 7.02
CA MET A 203 11.33 -1.82 7.13
C MET A 203 10.59 -1.45 8.42
N PRO A 204 11.14 -0.52 9.21
CA PRO A 204 10.41 0.16 10.25
C PRO A 204 9.05 0.68 9.81
N GLN A 205 8.10 0.63 10.72
CA GLN A 205 6.70 0.95 10.48
C GLN A 205 6.30 2.14 11.34
N PHE A 206 5.57 3.07 10.74
CA PHE A 206 4.79 4.08 11.45
C PHE A 206 3.40 3.51 11.67
N VAL A 207 3.05 3.27 12.94
CA VAL A 207 1.87 2.51 13.34
C VAL A 207 0.91 3.39 14.10
N VAL A 208 -0.37 3.29 13.74
CA VAL A 208 -1.49 3.91 14.45
C VAL A 208 -2.44 2.81 14.89
N TRP A 209 -2.53 2.62 16.19
CA TRP A 209 -3.52 1.74 16.82
C TRP A 209 -4.73 2.53 17.25
N LEU A 210 -5.90 2.00 16.95
CA LEU A 210 -7.15 2.36 17.58
C LEU A 210 -7.28 1.47 18.83
N GLU A 211 -7.32 2.06 20.02
CA GLU A 211 -7.31 1.30 21.28
C GLU A 211 -8.64 1.38 22.03
N LYS A 212 -9.01 0.26 22.65
CA LYS A 212 -10.09 0.15 23.64
C LYS A 212 -9.55 -0.63 24.85
N ASP A 213 -9.68 -0.08 26.06
CA ASP A 213 -9.19 -0.70 27.30
C ASP A 213 -7.71 -1.13 27.23
N GLY A 214 -6.89 -0.35 26.52
CA GLY A 214 -5.45 -0.61 26.32
C GLY A 214 -5.11 -1.75 25.35
N GLN A 215 -6.09 -2.24 24.58
CA GLN A 215 -5.89 -3.26 23.54
C GLN A 215 -6.18 -2.69 22.14
N PRO A 216 -5.42 -3.08 21.10
CA PRO A 216 -5.68 -2.64 19.74
C PRO A 216 -6.95 -3.30 19.18
N VAL A 217 -7.95 -2.50 18.81
CA VAL A 217 -9.19 -2.96 18.16
C VAL A 217 -9.15 -2.81 16.64
N ASP A 218 -8.37 -1.84 16.14
CA ASP A 218 -8.05 -1.70 14.73
C ASP A 218 -6.66 -1.07 14.59
N GLN A 219 -5.99 -1.27 13.47
CA GLN A 219 -4.67 -0.68 13.23
C GLN A 219 -4.42 -0.37 11.76
N ARG A 220 -3.66 0.70 11.52
CA ARG A 220 -3.09 1.01 10.21
C ARG A 220 -1.60 1.25 10.39
N MET A 221 -0.84 0.96 9.34
CA MET A 221 0.58 1.28 9.30
C MET A 221 1.02 1.65 7.90
N ILE A 222 2.11 2.42 7.84
CA ILE A 222 2.89 2.65 6.62
C ILE A 222 4.37 2.42 6.94
N ARG A 223 5.17 2.14 5.92
CA ARG A 223 6.62 2.03 6.04
C ARG A 223 7.28 3.31 5.52
N PRO A 224 7.80 4.21 6.38
CA PRO A 224 8.36 5.49 5.93
C PRO A 224 9.45 5.35 4.86
N PHE A 225 10.29 4.32 4.95
CA PHE A 225 11.33 4.02 3.94
C PHE A 225 10.82 3.68 2.54
N ARG A 226 9.51 3.57 2.30
CA ARG A 226 9.00 3.55 0.92
C ARG A 226 9.33 4.84 0.17
N VAL A 227 9.39 5.96 0.88
CA VAL A 227 9.63 7.30 0.32
C VAL A 227 10.90 7.92 0.90
N VAL A 228 11.21 7.70 2.19
CA VAL A 228 12.43 8.20 2.82
C VAL A 228 13.67 7.49 2.24
N GLY A 229 14.65 8.27 1.79
CA GLY A 229 15.97 7.85 1.33
C GLY A 229 17.04 7.88 2.42
N ASP A 230 18.29 7.74 2.02
CA ASP A 230 19.44 7.83 2.92
C ASP A 230 19.73 9.29 3.30
N ASN A 231 19.92 9.56 4.58
CA ASN A 231 20.31 10.87 5.12
C ASN A 231 19.40 12.03 4.68
N GLU A 232 18.11 11.78 4.47
CA GLU A 232 17.13 12.81 4.14
C GLU A 232 15.96 12.81 5.12
N TRP A 233 15.48 14.00 5.45
CA TRP A 233 14.18 14.17 6.09
C TRP A 233 13.10 14.16 5.02
N ARG A 234 12.06 13.36 5.24
CA ARG A 234 10.91 13.35 4.34
C ARG A 234 9.63 13.16 5.13
N GLN A 235 8.63 13.96 4.79
CA GLN A 235 7.31 13.79 5.36
C GLN A 235 6.63 12.55 4.79
N ALA A 236 5.94 11.79 5.63
CA ALA A 236 5.03 10.73 5.23
C ALA A 236 3.69 10.89 5.95
N ALA A 237 2.62 10.44 5.31
CA ALA A 237 1.27 10.55 5.84
C ALA A 237 0.53 9.22 5.73
N LEU A 238 -0.11 8.84 6.84
CA LEU A 238 -1.02 7.71 6.97
C LEU A 238 -2.44 8.26 7.07
N TYR A 239 -3.35 7.74 6.26
CA TYR A 239 -4.76 8.07 6.33
C TYR A 239 -5.54 7.00 7.09
N PHE A 240 -6.50 7.41 7.90
CA PHE A 240 -7.32 6.50 8.69
C PHE A 240 -8.78 6.95 8.58
N LYS A 241 -9.63 6.12 7.98
CA LYS A 241 -11.08 6.30 8.00
C LYS A 241 -11.63 5.69 9.29
N LEU A 242 -12.25 6.50 10.13
CA LEU A 242 -12.77 6.05 11.41
C LEU A 242 -13.83 4.95 11.22
N PRO A 243 -13.62 3.74 11.80
CA PRO A 243 -14.57 2.66 11.70
C PRO A 243 -15.74 2.89 12.66
N ASN A 244 -16.84 2.17 12.45
CA ASN A 244 -17.96 2.13 13.40
C ASN A 244 -17.66 1.14 14.53
N LEU A 245 -16.68 1.48 15.36
CA LEU A 245 -16.25 0.71 16.53
C LEU A 245 -16.22 1.62 17.76
N ASP A 246 -16.37 1.02 18.94
CA ASP A 246 -16.08 1.73 20.18
C ASP A 246 -14.58 1.70 20.48
N PHE A 247 -14.05 2.82 20.94
CA PHE A 247 -12.62 3.03 21.21
C PHE A 247 -12.43 4.22 22.14
N ASP A 248 -11.30 4.27 22.84
CA ASP A 248 -10.97 5.30 23.81
C ASP A 248 -9.97 6.34 23.25
N GLY A 249 -9.18 5.95 22.25
CA GLY A 249 -8.25 6.85 21.58
C GLY A 249 -7.34 6.14 20.57
N PHE A 250 -6.27 6.82 20.23
CA PHE A 250 -5.23 6.33 19.34
C PHE A 250 -3.89 6.24 20.08
N ARG A 251 -3.13 5.21 19.72
CA ARG A 251 -1.73 5.07 20.12
C ARG A 251 -0.84 5.06 18.88
N ILE A 252 0.07 6.02 18.84
CA ILE A 252 0.90 6.33 17.67
C ILE A 252 2.36 6.06 18.02
N PHE A 253 3.04 5.21 17.28
CA PHE A 253 4.42 4.83 17.59
C PHE A 253 5.15 4.30 16.36
N LEU A 254 6.46 4.15 16.50
CA LEU A 254 7.31 3.46 15.53
C LEU A 254 7.53 2.03 15.96
N LEU A 255 7.52 1.10 15.02
CA LEU A 255 7.82 -0.31 15.25
C LEU A 255 8.97 -0.75 14.33
N ASN A 256 10.03 -1.29 14.93
CA ASN A 256 11.08 -1.98 14.22
C ASN A 256 10.83 -3.50 14.30
N PRO A 257 10.44 -4.17 13.20
CA PRO A 257 10.18 -5.59 13.24
C PRO A 257 11.45 -6.43 13.37
N ARG A 258 12.60 -5.96 12.84
CA ARG A 258 13.94 -6.60 12.94
C ARG A 258 15.05 -5.90 12.14
N SER A 259 14.79 -4.74 11.53
CA SER A 259 15.81 -4.02 10.77
C SER A 259 17.00 -3.61 11.64
N LYS A 260 18.17 -3.56 11.00
CA LYS A 260 19.43 -3.09 11.60
C LYS A 260 19.68 -1.61 11.36
N VAL A 261 18.71 -0.87 10.82
CA VAL A 261 18.78 0.57 10.66
C VAL A 261 17.97 1.28 11.74
N THR A 262 18.32 2.54 11.99
CA THR A 262 17.59 3.43 12.89
C THR A 262 16.60 4.29 12.12
N LEU A 263 15.54 4.75 12.79
CA LEU A 263 14.59 5.70 12.23
C LEU A 263 14.31 6.80 13.26
N HIS A 264 14.23 8.03 12.78
CA HIS A 264 13.81 9.20 13.54
C HIS A 264 12.45 9.66 13.04
N MET A 265 11.61 10.12 13.96
CA MET A 265 10.33 10.76 13.66
C MET A 265 10.24 12.08 14.40
N ASP A 266 9.76 13.10 13.72
CA ASP A 266 9.65 14.45 14.25
C ASP A 266 8.42 15.17 13.67
N ASP A 267 7.99 16.25 14.33
CA ASP A 267 6.83 17.08 13.97
C ASP A 267 5.58 16.21 13.65
N LEU A 268 5.20 15.36 14.59
CA LEU A 268 4.01 14.52 14.45
C LEU A 268 2.77 15.42 14.50
N MET A 269 1.97 15.34 13.45
CA MET A 269 0.73 16.10 13.31
C MET A 269 -0.42 15.17 12.98
N VAL A 270 -1.52 15.31 13.72
CA VAL A 270 -2.78 14.60 13.47
C VAL A 270 -3.86 15.62 13.17
N VAL A 271 -4.47 15.49 11.99
CA VAL A 271 -5.53 16.40 11.54
C VAL A 271 -6.78 15.64 11.14
N LYS A 272 -7.94 16.24 11.42
CA LYS A 272 -9.22 15.83 10.83
C LYS A 272 -9.36 16.44 9.44
N LEU A 273 -9.74 15.61 8.49
CA LEU A 273 -10.03 16.03 7.12
C LEU A 273 -11.53 16.27 6.95
N VAL A 274 -11.89 17.40 6.34
CA VAL A 274 -13.28 17.79 6.06
C VAL A 274 -13.44 18.16 4.59
N ALA A 275 -14.67 18.13 4.08
CA ALA A 275 -14.94 18.58 2.72
C ALA A 275 -14.57 20.06 2.56
N GLY A 276 -13.72 20.37 1.58
CA GLY A 276 -13.34 21.74 1.25
C GLY A 276 -14.56 22.52 0.75
N GLY A 277 -15.13 23.36 1.62
CA GLY A 277 -16.03 24.44 1.23
C GLY A 277 -15.22 25.70 0.88
N SER A 278 -15.66 26.44 -0.14
CA SER A 278 -15.25 27.85 -0.35
C SER A 278 -15.26 28.60 0.99
N PRO A 279 -14.30 29.50 1.28
CA PRO A 279 -14.21 30.14 2.59
C PRO A 279 -15.55 30.78 2.93
N SER A 280 -16.24 30.24 3.95
CA SER A 280 -17.43 30.87 4.46
C SER A 280 -17.02 32.20 5.08
N THR A 281 -17.31 33.28 4.38
CA THR A 281 -17.45 34.62 4.95
C THR A 281 -18.41 34.54 6.13
N ARG A 282 -17.86 34.38 7.34
CA ARG A 282 -18.52 34.65 8.61
C ARG A 282 -17.48 35.27 9.53
N GLY A 283 -17.62 36.57 9.77
CA GLY A 283 -16.70 37.34 10.61
C GLY A 283 -16.45 38.79 10.20
N ARG A 284 -17.37 39.45 9.49
CA ARG A 284 -17.50 40.91 9.51
C ARG A 284 -18.98 41.24 9.60
N LEU A 285 -19.47 41.34 10.83
CA LEU A 285 -20.44 42.32 11.31
C LEU A 285 -20.15 42.52 12.79
#